data_AF-R7BKI6-F1
#
_entry.id   AF-R7BKI6-F1
#
_cell.length_a   1.000
_cell.length_b   1.000
_cell.length_c   1.000
_cell.angle_alpha   90.00
_cell.angle_beta   90.00
_cell.angle_gamma   90.00
#
_symmetry.space_group_name_H-M   'P 1'
#
loop_
_entity.id
_entity.type
_entity.pdbx_description
1 polymer ?
#
loop_
_entity_poly.entity_id
_entity_poly.type
_entity_poly.pdbx_seq_one_letter_code
_entity_poly.pdbx_strand_id
1 'polypeptide(L)'
;MKDISERLISILKGSKEGGVSAEEPVIVLAEDLAPSETVQMDKDKILSFVTVHGSVNSHTAILARTMSIPALVDTGFTLTEDLNGKEAIVDGFDGVIYIEPDEETSDRLLKRKKEEDEKKELLLTLKGKEDVTLDGQHIMLYANIGSTSDLAMVLKNDASGIGLFRSEFIYFGRDDFPSENEQFQIYKSVAETMAGKRVIIRTLDIGADKKVDYFNLDTEENPALGYRAIRICLSQPEIFKTQLRAILRAGVYGNIAIMYPMITSVNEVRRIKKIMAEVKAELKEQGIAYADVLEGIMIETPAAVMVSDELAKEVDFFSIGTNDLTQYTLAIDRQNPKLDDFYDPHHPAVLKMIRMTVENAHKAGIWAGICGELGADTTLTEEFIRMGVDELSVSPGRVLPIRKIIRETSLKK
;
A
#
# COMPACT_ATOMS: atom_id res chain seq x y z
N MET A 1 -17.91 -16.37 -9.75
CA MET A 1 -19.02 -17.21 -10.27
C MET A 1 -20.33 -16.44 -10.40
N LYS A 2 -20.78 -15.67 -9.39
CA LYS A 2 -22.05 -14.92 -9.46
C LYS A 2 -22.13 -13.94 -10.65
N ASP A 3 -21.10 -13.11 -10.84
CA ASP A 3 -20.97 -12.17 -11.97
C ASP A 3 -21.10 -12.86 -13.35
N ILE A 4 -20.33 -13.94 -13.56
CA ILE A 4 -20.37 -14.72 -14.81
C ILE A 4 -21.78 -15.31 -15.04
N SER A 5 -22.43 -15.83 -13.99
CA SER A 5 -23.78 -16.40 -14.09
C SER A 5 -24.83 -15.33 -14.41
N GLU A 6 -24.77 -14.17 -13.76
CA GLU A 6 -25.69 -13.05 -14.01
C GLU A 6 -25.50 -12.48 -15.42
N ARG A 7 -24.26 -12.35 -15.87
CA ARG A 7 -23.92 -11.95 -17.24
C ARG A 7 -24.45 -12.94 -18.27
N LEU A 8 -24.28 -14.24 -18.05
CA LEU A 8 -24.76 -15.29 -18.95
C LEU A 8 -26.30 -15.29 -19.01
N ILE A 9 -26.97 -15.11 -17.88
CA ILE A 9 -28.44 -15.00 -17.80
C ILE A 9 -28.93 -13.74 -18.54
N SER A 10 -28.24 -12.61 -18.41
CA SER A 10 -28.60 -11.35 -19.08
C SER A 10 -28.47 -11.46 -20.61
N ILE A 11 -27.38 -12.08 -21.09
CA ILE A 11 -27.16 -12.37 -22.51
C ILE A 11 -28.26 -13.31 -23.04
N LEU A 12 -28.61 -14.36 -22.30
CA LEU A 12 -29.65 -15.31 -22.68
C LEU A 12 -31.07 -14.69 -22.65
N LYS A 13 -31.30 -13.63 -21.86
CA LYS A 13 -32.57 -12.87 -21.82
C LYS A 13 -32.68 -11.83 -22.94
N GLY A 14 -31.65 -11.62 -23.75
CA GLY A 14 -31.65 -10.66 -24.85
C GLY A 14 -31.54 -9.20 -24.41
N SER A 15 -31.12 -8.95 -23.17
CA SER A 15 -30.82 -7.60 -22.70
C SER A 15 -29.61 -7.06 -23.47
N LYS A 16 -29.72 -5.84 -24.02
CA LYS A 16 -28.56 -5.13 -24.59
C LYS A 16 -27.51 -4.96 -23.51
N GLU A 17 -26.25 -5.14 -23.90
CA GLU A 17 -25.05 -5.10 -23.07
C GLU A 17 -25.14 -4.05 -21.95
N GLY A 18 -25.07 -4.49 -20.70
CA GLY A 18 -24.90 -3.64 -19.52
C GLY A 18 -23.48 -3.10 -19.40
N GLY A 19 -22.93 -2.57 -20.48
CA GLY A 19 -21.73 -1.75 -20.43
C GLY A 19 -22.15 -0.31 -20.16
N VAL A 20 -21.63 0.30 -19.09
CA VAL A 20 -21.78 1.74 -18.87
C VAL A 20 -20.91 2.46 -19.91
N SER A 21 -21.44 2.61 -21.12
CA SER A 21 -20.85 3.43 -22.18
C SER A 21 -21.29 4.87 -21.95
N ALA A 22 -20.47 5.64 -21.25
CA ALA A 22 -20.70 7.06 -21.07
C ALA A 22 -20.20 7.83 -22.32
N GLU A 23 -21.08 8.60 -22.97
CA GLU A 23 -20.65 9.50 -24.05
C GLU A 23 -20.01 10.78 -23.50
N GLU A 24 -20.41 11.19 -22.29
CA GLU A 24 -19.97 12.38 -21.55
C GLU A 24 -19.35 12.02 -20.18
N PRO A 25 -18.69 12.97 -19.48
CA PRO A 25 -18.20 12.73 -18.13
C PRO A 25 -19.34 12.48 -17.12
N VAL A 26 -19.30 11.37 -16.39
CA VAL A 26 -20.40 10.92 -15.50
C VAL A 26 -19.93 10.52 -14.11
N ILE A 27 -20.85 10.58 -13.15
CA ILE A 27 -20.71 9.95 -11.83
C ILE A 27 -21.47 8.63 -11.89
N VAL A 28 -20.78 7.53 -11.56
CA VAL A 28 -21.40 6.20 -11.57
C VAL A 28 -21.98 5.91 -10.19
N LEU A 29 -23.30 5.80 -10.12
CA LEU A 29 -24.05 5.39 -8.94
C LEU A 29 -24.57 3.96 -9.14
N ALA A 30 -24.18 3.01 -8.29
CA ALA A 30 -24.49 1.59 -8.45
C ALA A 30 -24.75 0.88 -7.11
N GLU A 31 -25.36 -0.30 -7.15
CA GLU A 31 -25.66 -1.08 -5.94
C GLU A 31 -24.37 -1.72 -5.41
N ASP A 32 -23.66 -2.37 -6.33
CA ASP A 32 -22.28 -2.79 -6.24
C ASP A 32 -21.70 -2.70 -7.67
N LEU A 33 -20.38 -2.75 -7.83
CA LEU A 33 -19.71 -2.73 -9.13
C LEU A 33 -18.85 -3.97 -9.29
N ALA A 34 -19.21 -4.83 -10.24
CA ALA A 34 -18.42 -6.01 -10.52
C ALA A 34 -17.09 -5.63 -11.20
N PRO A 35 -16.01 -6.41 -10.99
CA PRO A 35 -14.74 -6.20 -11.69
C PRO A 35 -14.90 -6.19 -13.22
N SER A 36 -15.81 -7.00 -13.77
CA SER A 36 -16.02 -7.08 -15.21
C SER A 36 -16.68 -5.82 -15.80
N GLU A 37 -17.47 -5.09 -15.01
CA GLU A 37 -18.15 -3.85 -15.41
C GLU A 37 -17.18 -2.67 -15.40
N THR A 38 -16.38 -2.57 -14.35
CA THR A 38 -15.37 -1.49 -14.22
C THR A 38 -14.29 -1.53 -15.30
N VAL A 39 -13.97 -2.71 -15.86
CA VAL A 39 -13.02 -2.87 -16.96
C VAL A 39 -13.58 -2.39 -18.30
N GLN A 40 -14.89 -2.48 -18.50
CA GLN A 40 -15.56 -2.11 -19.76
C GLN A 40 -15.86 -0.61 -19.86
N MET A 41 -15.67 0.13 -18.77
CA MET A 41 -15.92 1.55 -18.70
C MET A 41 -14.80 2.38 -19.34
N ASP A 42 -15.18 3.49 -19.98
CA ASP A 42 -14.26 4.53 -20.42
C ASP A 42 -13.78 5.35 -19.21
N LYS A 43 -12.55 5.05 -18.78
CA LYS A 43 -11.96 5.59 -17.55
C LYS A 43 -11.75 7.10 -17.59
N ASP A 44 -11.58 7.68 -18.78
CA ASP A 44 -11.36 9.11 -18.93
C ASP A 44 -12.63 9.93 -18.72
N LYS A 45 -13.80 9.26 -18.73
CA LYS A 45 -15.11 9.89 -18.57
C LYS A 45 -15.74 9.64 -17.20
N ILE A 46 -15.10 8.87 -16.33
CA ILE A 46 -15.64 8.65 -14.98
C ILE A 46 -15.09 9.70 -14.03
N LEU A 47 -15.98 10.52 -13.49
CA LEU A 47 -15.66 11.55 -12.51
C LEU A 47 -15.61 11.02 -11.08
N SER A 48 -16.44 10.03 -10.75
CA SER A 48 -16.54 9.44 -9.41
C SER A 48 -17.31 8.13 -9.43
N PHE A 49 -17.07 7.28 -8.42
CA PHE A 49 -17.90 6.11 -8.11
C PHE A 49 -18.66 6.30 -6.80
N VAL A 50 -19.93 5.88 -6.77
CA VAL A 50 -20.74 5.86 -5.56
C VAL A 50 -21.47 4.52 -5.51
N THR A 51 -21.20 3.71 -4.48
CA THR A 51 -21.87 2.41 -4.31
C THR A 51 -22.72 2.36 -3.04
N VAL A 52 -23.87 1.70 -3.13
CA VAL A 52 -24.77 1.46 -1.98
C VAL A 52 -24.17 0.44 -1.04
N HIS A 53 -23.55 -0.60 -1.59
CA HIS A 53 -22.83 -1.63 -0.85
C HIS A 53 -21.35 -1.61 -1.20
N GLY A 54 -20.53 -2.16 -0.31
CA GLY A 54 -19.10 -2.32 -0.53
C GLY A 54 -18.30 -2.02 0.71
N SER A 55 -16.98 -2.07 0.57
CA SER A 55 -16.05 -1.66 1.61
C SER A 55 -14.95 -0.79 1.00
N VAL A 56 -14.20 -0.08 1.83
CA VAL A 56 -13.03 0.72 1.42
C VAL A 56 -11.92 -0.12 0.77
N ASN A 57 -11.99 -1.44 0.88
CA ASN A 57 -11.08 -2.41 0.27
C ASN A 57 -11.69 -3.14 -0.94
N SER A 58 -12.88 -2.73 -1.41
CA SER A 58 -13.51 -3.30 -2.60
C SER A 58 -12.71 -3.00 -3.87
N HIS A 59 -12.92 -3.80 -4.92
CA HIS A 59 -12.28 -3.59 -6.23
C HIS A 59 -12.56 -2.19 -6.77
N THR A 60 -13.79 -1.69 -6.58
CA THR A 60 -14.22 -0.33 -6.97
C THR A 60 -13.45 0.76 -6.22
N ALA A 61 -13.30 0.62 -4.90
CA ALA A 61 -12.54 1.58 -4.09
C ALA A 61 -11.05 1.59 -4.47
N ILE A 62 -10.47 0.42 -4.76
CA ILE A 62 -9.08 0.30 -5.23
C ILE A 62 -8.91 0.94 -6.62
N LEU A 63 -9.85 0.70 -7.54
CA LEU A 63 -9.82 1.27 -8.88
C LEU A 63 -9.92 2.81 -8.83
N ALA A 64 -10.85 3.35 -8.05
CA ALA A 64 -11.01 4.79 -7.87
C ALA A 64 -9.72 5.46 -7.38
N ARG A 65 -9.06 4.87 -6.38
CA ARG A 65 -7.76 5.34 -5.88
C ARG A 65 -6.68 5.31 -6.96
N THR A 66 -6.64 4.26 -7.77
CA THR A 66 -5.69 4.12 -8.89
C THR A 66 -5.92 5.20 -9.95
N MET A 67 -7.20 5.47 -10.27
CA MET A 67 -7.63 6.54 -11.18
C MET A 67 -7.51 7.95 -10.57
N SER A 68 -7.23 8.04 -9.27
CA SER A 68 -7.16 9.30 -8.52
C SER A 68 -8.46 10.12 -8.58
N ILE A 69 -9.61 9.44 -8.58
CA ILE A 69 -10.94 10.04 -8.51
C ILE A 69 -11.60 9.76 -7.16
N PRO A 70 -12.49 10.63 -6.67
CA PRO A 70 -13.25 10.36 -5.46
C PRO A 70 -14.13 9.11 -5.63
N ALA A 71 -14.33 8.39 -4.52
CA ALA A 71 -15.30 7.32 -4.46
C ALA A 71 -15.93 7.23 -3.08
N LEU A 72 -17.25 7.02 -3.05
CA LEU A 72 -18.02 6.73 -1.86
C LEU A 72 -18.52 5.29 -1.93
N VAL A 73 -18.39 4.57 -0.83
CA VAL A 73 -18.85 3.18 -0.70
C VAL A 73 -19.69 3.09 0.58
N ASP A 74 -20.65 2.19 0.60
CA ASP A 74 -21.56 2.00 1.74
C ASP A 74 -22.38 3.25 2.09
N THR A 75 -22.91 3.92 1.07
CA THR A 75 -23.59 5.23 1.22
C THR A 75 -24.99 5.16 1.83
N GLY A 76 -25.51 3.96 2.11
CA GLY A 76 -26.87 3.76 2.62
C GLY A 76 -27.97 4.29 1.69
N PHE A 77 -27.61 4.58 0.43
CA PHE A 77 -28.46 5.24 -0.55
C PHE A 77 -29.45 4.25 -1.19
N THR A 78 -30.67 4.67 -1.51
CA THR A 78 -31.62 3.82 -2.26
C THR A 78 -31.55 4.19 -3.74
N LEU A 79 -31.18 3.23 -4.60
CA LEU A 79 -31.15 3.44 -6.04
C LEU A 79 -32.57 3.52 -6.60
N THR A 80 -32.83 4.58 -7.35
CA THR A 80 -34.08 4.78 -8.09
C THR A 80 -33.76 5.26 -9.52
N GLU A 81 -34.57 4.87 -10.50
CA GLU A 81 -34.31 5.19 -11.91
C GLU A 81 -34.33 6.70 -12.21
N ASP A 82 -35.02 7.50 -11.38
CA ASP A 82 -35.10 8.95 -11.54
C ASP A 82 -33.79 9.69 -11.25
N LEU A 83 -32.76 8.99 -10.77
CA LEU A 83 -31.44 9.57 -10.51
C LEU A 83 -30.61 9.71 -11.79
N ASN A 84 -30.93 8.94 -12.83
CA ASN A 84 -30.17 8.96 -14.06
C ASN A 84 -30.32 10.30 -14.79
N GLY A 85 -29.19 10.93 -15.14
CA GLY A 85 -29.16 12.23 -15.82
C GLY A 85 -29.31 13.46 -14.90
N LYS A 86 -29.41 13.27 -13.59
CA LYS A 86 -29.39 14.38 -12.62
C LYS A 86 -27.96 14.88 -12.40
N GLU A 87 -27.84 16.18 -12.17
CA GLU A 87 -26.57 16.78 -11.74
C GLU A 87 -26.25 16.32 -10.31
N ALA A 88 -25.00 15.93 -10.06
CA ALA A 88 -24.55 15.53 -8.75
C ALA A 88 -23.13 16.00 -8.47
N ILE A 89 -22.83 16.26 -7.21
CA ILE A 89 -21.49 16.56 -6.72
C ILE A 89 -21.13 15.53 -5.66
N VAL A 90 -19.98 14.88 -5.83
CA VAL A 90 -19.43 13.95 -4.85
C VAL A 90 -18.33 14.64 -4.05
N ASP A 91 -18.57 14.84 -2.76
CA ASP A 91 -17.57 15.31 -1.82
C ASP A 91 -16.89 14.11 -1.14
N GLY A 92 -15.74 13.72 -1.68
CA GLY A 92 -14.93 12.63 -1.13
C GLY A 92 -14.22 12.96 0.19
N PHE A 93 -14.22 14.23 0.65
CA PHE A 93 -13.66 14.59 1.95
C PHE A 93 -14.67 14.39 3.06
N ASP A 94 -15.90 14.88 2.84
CA ASP A 94 -16.94 14.83 3.85
C ASP A 94 -17.79 13.55 3.74
N GLY A 95 -17.57 12.75 2.69
CA GLY A 95 -18.26 11.48 2.47
C GLY A 95 -19.69 11.64 1.96
N VAL A 96 -20.01 12.76 1.30
CA VAL A 96 -21.39 13.15 0.96
C VAL A 96 -21.58 13.26 -0.55
N ILE A 97 -22.69 12.73 -1.05
CA ILE A 97 -23.20 13.01 -2.40
C ILE A 97 -24.34 14.03 -2.32
N TYR A 98 -24.25 15.07 -3.15
CA TYR A 98 -25.30 16.07 -3.33
C TYR A 98 -25.95 15.83 -4.70
N ILE A 99 -27.27 15.63 -4.73
CA ILE A 99 -28.04 15.42 -5.96
C ILE A 99 -28.90 16.66 -6.18
N GLU A 100 -28.80 17.24 -7.38
CA GLU A 100 -29.42 18.52 -7.74
C GLU A 100 -29.19 19.59 -6.66
N PRO A 101 -27.92 19.87 -6.27
CA PRO A 101 -27.64 20.86 -5.25
C PRO A 101 -28.16 22.24 -5.67
N ASP A 102 -28.62 23.03 -4.70
CA ASP A 102 -28.95 24.44 -4.95
C ASP A 102 -27.71 25.25 -5.39
N GLU A 103 -27.94 26.43 -5.99
CA GLU A 103 -26.87 27.27 -6.53
C GLU A 103 -25.82 27.64 -5.46
N GLU A 104 -26.24 27.92 -4.22
CA GLU A 104 -25.33 28.25 -3.12
C GLU A 104 -24.40 27.08 -2.78
N THR A 105 -24.96 25.87 -2.68
CA THR A 105 -24.22 24.64 -2.41
C THR A 105 -23.29 24.30 -3.56
N SER A 106 -23.76 24.42 -4.81
CA SER A 106 -22.97 24.16 -6.01
C SER A 106 -21.77 25.12 -6.10
N ASP A 107 -21.99 26.43 -5.95
CA ASP A 107 -20.93 27.43 -5.98
C ASP A 107 -19.87 27.20 -4.90
N ARG A 108 -20.32 26.88 -3.67
CA ARG A 108 -19.42 26.56 -2.55
C ARG A 108 -18.53 25.35 -2.86
N LEU A 109 -19.11 24.27 -3.37
CA LEU A 109 -18.39 23.03 -3.65
C LEU A 109 -17.48 23.16 -4.88
N LEU A 110 -17.92 23.85 -5.94
CA LEU A 110 -17.11 24.16 -7.11
C LEU A 110 -15.93 25.07 -6.77
N LYS A 111 -16.13 26.05 -5.87
CA LYS A 111 -15.03 26.87 -5.35
C LYS A 111 -14.02 26.03 -4.57
N ARG A 112 -14.49 25.15 -3.66
CA ARG A 112 -13.62 24.21 -2.92
C ARG A 112 -12.83 23.33 -3.89
N LYS A 113 -13.49 22.78 -4.93
CA LYS A 113 -12.82 22.00 -5.98
C LYS A 113 -11.73 22.81 -6.69
N LYS A 114 -12.02 24.05 -7.07
CA LYS A 114 -11.03 24.92 -7.73
C LYS A 114 -9.82 25.19 -6.83
N GLU A 115 -10.05 25.49 -5.55
CA GLU A 115 -8.97 25.68 -4.57
C GLU A 115 -8.11 24.41 -4.40
N GLU A 116 -8.72 23.22 -4.41
CA GLU A 116 -8.00 21.95 -4.35
C GLU A 116 -7.21 21.66 -5.64
N ASP A 117 -7.75 22.00 -6.81
CA ASP A 117 -7.06 21.85 -8.09
C ASP A 117 -5.86 22.82 -8.17
N GLU A 118 -6.01 24.07 -7.70
CA GLU A 118 -4.90 25.03 -7.56
C GLU A 118 -3.82 24.54 -6.58
N LYS A 119 -4.20 23.96 -5.44
CA LYS A 119 -3.25 23.33 -4.51
C LYS A 119 -2.49 22.18 -5.17
N LYS A 120 -3.17 21.33 -5.93
CA LYS A 120 -2.53 20.24 -6.68
C LYS A 120 -1.53 20.78 -7.70
N GLU A 121 -1.87 21.83 -8.43
CA GLU A 121 -0.94 22.48 -9.36
C GLU A 121 0.29 23.04 -8.65
N LEU A 122 0.12 23.70 -7.51
CA LEU A 122 1.23 24.17 -6.68
C LEU A 122 2.13 23.03 -6.21
N LEU A 123 1.56 21.89 -5.83
CA LEU A 123 2.34 20.71 -5.44
C LEU A 123 3.21 20.17 -6.58
N LEU A 124 2.76 20.26 -7.83
CA LEU A 124 3.56 19.85 -8.99
C LEU A 124 4.86 20.66 -9.12
N THR A 125 4.92 21.88 -8.58
CA THR A 125 6.15 22.70 -8.57
C THR A 125 7.24 22.15 -7.64
N LEU A 126 6.88 21.21 -6.76
CA LEU A 126 7.81 20.52 -5.84
C LEU A 126 8.51 19.32 -6.49
N LYS A 127 8.18 18.98 -7.75
CA LYS A 127 8.93 17.95 -8.49
C LYS A 127 10.37 18.39 -8.72
N GLY A 128 11.31 17.47 -8.53
CA GLY A 128 12.74 17.70 -8.61
C GLY A 128 13.31 18.48 -7.42
N LYS A 129 12.51 18.77 -6.38
CA LYS A 129 13.01 19.38 -5.14
C LYS A 129 13.43 18.29 -4.17
N GLU A 130 14.50 18.53 -3.43
CA GLU A 130 14.99 17.60 -2.41
C GLU A 130 14.03 17.53 -1.21
N ASP A 131 13.98 16.36 -0.59
CA ASP A 131 13.19 16.04 0.61
C ASP A 131 13.99 16.45 1.87
N VAL A 132 14.16 17.75 2.08
CA VAL A 132 15.01 18.32 3.15
C VAL A 132 14.24 19.37 3.94
N THR A 133 14.34 19.29 5.26
CA THR A 133 13.77 20.28 6.20
C THR A 133 14.47 21.63 6.12
N LEU A 134 13.86 22.68 6.69
CA LEU A 134 14.45 24.03 6.72
C LEU A 134 15.81 24.10 7.44
N ASP A 135 16.11 23.13 8.30
CA ASP A 135 17.36 23.00 9.04
C ASP A 135 18.33 21.94 8.48
N GLY A 136 18.01 21.33 7.33
CA GLY A 136 18.94 20.49 6.59
C GLY A 136 18.86 18.99 6.88
N GLN A 137 17.84 18.52 7.58
CA GLN A 137 17.61 17.08 7.76
C GLN A 137 16.99 16.49 6.49
N HIS A 138 17.66 15.50 5.92
CA HIS A 138 17.17 14.74 4.77
C HIS A 138 16.19 13.66 5.24
N ILE A 139 15.05 13.53 4.56
CA ILE A 139 14.05 12.48 4.78
C ILE A 139 13.93 11.67 3.49
N MET A 140 14.02 10.34 3.59
CA MET A 140 13.80 9.46 2.44
C MET A 140 12.28 9.38 2.16
N LEU A 141 11.81 10.11 1.15
CA LEU A 141 10.39 10.09 0.78
C LEU A 141 10.13 9.13 -0.38
N TYR A 142 9.58 7.97 -0.06
CA TYR A 142 9.37 6.88 -1.00
C TYR A 142 7.89 6.61 -1.28
N ALA A 143 7.64 5.74 -2.25
CA ALA A 143 6.31 5.28 -2.60
C ALA A 143 6.09 3.80 -2.28
N ASN A 144 4.86 3.46 -1.88
CA ASN A 144 4.34 2.11 -1.78
C ASN A 144 3.78 1.67 -3.13
N ILE A 145 4.12 0.47 -3.59
CA ILE A 145 3.54 -0.15 -4.77
C ILE A 145 3.01 -1.56 -4.47
N GLY A 146 1.89 -1.89 -5.11
CA GLY A 146 1.28 -3.22 -5.07
C GLY A 146 1.49 -4.02 -6.36
N SER A 147 1.91 -3.36 -7.44
CA SER A 147 2.13 -3.97 -8.74
C SER A 147 3.09 -3.15 -9.59
N THR A 148 3.53 -3.70 -10.73
CA THR A 148 4.39 -2.98 -11.68
C THR A 148 3.67 -1.83 -12.41
N SER A 149 2.34 -1.84 -12.48
CA SER A 149 1.58 -0.73 -13.10
C SER A 149 1.65 0.57 -12.29
N ASP A 150 1.97 0.47 -11.00
CA ASP A 150 2.07 1.63 -10.11
C ASP A 150 3.32 2.48 -10.40
N LEU A 151 4.33 1.92 -11.09
CA LEU A 151 5.60 2.58 -11.37
C LEU A 151 5.44 3.90 -12.12
N ALA A 152 4.49 3.97 -13.05
CA ALA A 152 4.21 5.21 -13.77
C ALA A 152 3.79 6.33 -12.81
N MET A 153 2.99 6.01 -11.79
CA MET A 153 2.55 6.95 -10.77
C MET A 153 3.66 7.31 -9.79
N VAL A 154 4.56 6.37 -9.45
CA VAL A 154 5.76 6.63 -8.64
C VAL A 154 6.64 7.67 -9.31
N LEU A 155 6.96 7.47 -10.60
CA LEU A 155 7.78 8.41 -11.39
C LEU A 155 7.06 9.74 -11.59
N LYS A 156 5.75 9.71 -11.90
CA LYS A 156 4.94 10.92 -12.08
C LYS A 156 4.92 11.79 -10.82
N ASN A 157 4.89 11.21 -9.62
CA ASN A 157 4.89 11.93 -8.35
C ASN A 157 6.28 12.16 -7.76
N ASP A 158 7.33 11.82 -8.52
CA ASP A 158 8.72 12.11 -8.18
C ASP A 158 9.16 11.51 -6.83
N ALA A 159 8.73 10.28 -6.52
CA ALA A 159 9.20 9.57 -5.34
C ALA A 159 10.72 9.31 -5.43
N SER A 160 11.42 9.43 -4.30
CA SER A 160 12.87 9.23 -4.21
C SER A 160 13.28 7.75 -4.21
N GLY A 161 12.31 6.83 -4.18
CA GLY A 161 12.48 5.38 -4.14
C GLY A 161 11.14 4.68 -3.90
N ILE A 162 11.22 3.36 -3.73
CA ILE A 162 10.10 2.51 -3.32
C ILE A 162 10.43 1.97 -1.92
N GLY A 163 9.64 2.35 -0.91
CA GLY A 163 9.85 1.94 0.48
C GLY A 163 9.06 0.70 0.86
N LEU A 164 8.07 0.33 0.03
CA LEU A 164 7.37 -0.94 0.13
C LEU A 164 6.89 -1.41 -1.24
N PHE A 165 7.52 -2.46 -1.75
CA PHE A 165 6.94 -3.28 -2.81
C PHE A 165 6.29 -4.52 -2.21
N ARG A 166 4.95 -4.56 -2.25
CA ARG A 166 4.16 -5.70 -1.80
C ARG A 166 4.24 -6.82 -2.85
N SER A 167 4.88 -7.95 -2.52
CA SER A 167 5.10 -9.03 -3.49
C SER A 167 3.88 -9.95 -3.69
N GLU A 168 2.81 -9.79 -2.89
CA GLU A 168 1.70 -10.74 -2.89
C GLU A 168 0.95 -10.83 -4.22
N PHE A 169 0.90 -9.74 -5.00
CA PHE A 169 0.23 -9.74 -6.31
C PHE A 169 0.83 -10.77 -7.28
N ILE A 170 2.10 -11.15 -7.09
CA ILE A 170 2.78 -12.16 -7.92
C ILE A 170 2.15 -13.55 -7.73
N TYR A 171 1.47 -13.77 -6.60
CA TYR A 171 0.86 -15.03 -6.22
C TYR A 171 -0.65 -15.07 -6.52
N PHE A 172 -1.31 -13.93 -6.72
CA PHE A 172 -2.76 -13.88 -6.97
C PHE A 172 -3.14 -14.21 -8.41
N GLY A 173 -4.34 -14.78 -8.59
CA GLY A 173 -4.91 -15.08 -9.90
C GLY A 173 -4.17 -16.16 -10.69
N ARG A 174 -3.49 -17.07 -9.97
CA ARG A 174 -2.70 -18.17 -10.53
C ARG A 174 -3.19 -19.52 -9.99
N ASP A 175 -2.89 -20.57 -10.74
CA ASP A 175 -3.19 -21.96 -10.34
C ASP A 175 -2.02 -22.64 -9.61
N ASP A 176 -0.81 -22.07 -9.68
CA ASP A 176 0.41 -22.63 -9.09
C ASP A 176 1.40 -21.53 -8.66
N PHE A 177 2.39 -21.91 -7.85
CA PHE A 177 3.42 -21.02 -7.32
C PHE A 177 4.24 -20.34 -8.44
N PRO A 178 4.51 -19.02 -8.33
CA PRO A 178 5.34 -18.32 -9.30
C PRO A 178 6.78 -18.83 -9.25
N SER A 179 7.31 -19.17 -10.41
CA SER A 179 8.69 -19.66 -10.55
C SER A 179 9.72 -18.58 -10.20
N GLU A 180 10.94 -19.00 -9.84
CA GLU A 180 12.06 -18.09 -9.58
C GLU A 180 12.29 -17.11 -10.75
N ASN A 181 12.19 -17.59 -11.99
CA ASN A 181 12.43 -16.76 -13.16
C ASN A 181 11.33 -15.71 -13.37
N GLU A 182 10.06 -16.05 -13.15
CA GLU A 182 8.96 -15.07 -13.24
C GLU A 182 9.11 -13.98 -12.18
N GLN A 183 9.38 -14.36 -10.94
CA GLN A 183 9.64 -13.41 -9.86
C GLN A 183 10.85 -12.53 -10.18
N PHE A 184 11.94 -13.13 -10.68
CA PHE A 184 13.14 -12.40 -11.08
C PHE A 184 12.86 -11.36 -12.16
N GLN A 185 12.09 -11.69 -13.21
CA GLN A 185 11.77 -10.72 -14.27
C GLN A 185 10.96 -9.54 -13.73
N ILE A 186 10.03 -9.80 -12.82
CA ILE A 186 9.23 -8.74 -12.18
C ILE A 186 10.14 -7.82 -11.35
N TYR A 187 10.94 -8.39 -10.45
CA TYR A 187 11.83 -7.60 -9.60
C TYR A 187 12.90 -6.85 -10.40
N LYS A 188 13.45 -7.48 -11.44
CA LYS A 188 14.40 -6.85 -12.36
C LYS A 188 13.77 -5.65 -13.06
N SER A 189 12.57 -5.80 -13.62
CA SER A 189 11.86 -4.73 -14.32
C SER A 189 11.64 -3.50 -13.42
N VAL A 190 11.23 -3.74 -12.16
CA VAL A 190 11.08 -2.67 -11.16
C VAL A 190 12.42 -1.99 -10.86
N ALA A 191 13.47 -2.79 -10.63
CA ALA A 191 14.79 -2.28 -10.29
C ALA A 191 15.41 -1.43 -11.42
N GLU A 192 15.31 -1.88 -12.67
CA GLU A 192 15.78 -1.15 -13.85
C GLU A 192 14.98 0.15 -14.06
N THR A 193 13.65 0.10 -13.89
CA THR A 193 12.77 1.27 -14.06
C THR A 193 13.08 2.36 -13.03
N MET A 194 13.46 1.99 -11.82
CA MET A 194 13.80 2.93 -10.76
C MET A 194 15.21 3.55 -10.90
N ALA A 195 16.00 3.11 -11.88
CA ALA A 195 17.24 3.75 -12.32
C ALA A 195 18.21 4.10 -11.16
N GLY A 196 18.45 3.15 -10.26
CA GLY A 196 19.37 3.29 -9.12
C GLY A 196 18.74 3.84 -7.83
N LYS A 197 17.50 4.34 -7.87
CA LYS A 197 16.72 4.62 -6.66
C LYS A 197 16.45 3.33 -5.90
N ARG A 198 16.37 3.41 -4.57
CA ARG A 198 16.17 2.25 -3.70
C ARG A 198 14.80 1.61 -3.93
N VAL A 199 14.77 0.28 -3.95
CA VAL A 199 13.53 -0.53 -4.02
C VAL A 199 13.54 -1.53 -2.88
N ILE A 200 12.68 -1.32 -1.89
CA ILE A 200 12.50 -2.22 -0.76
C ILE A 200 11.41 -3.24 -1.09
N ILE A 201 11.83 -4.49 -1.28
CA ILE A 201 10.93 -5.60 -1.59
C ILE A 201 10.55 -6.31 -0.29
N ARG A 202 9.26 -6.28 0.02
CA ARG A 202 8.74 -7.07 1.12
C ARG A 202 8.55 -8.51 0.66
N THR A 203 9.05 -9.46 1.42
CA THR A 203 8.83 -10.88 1.15
C THR A 203 7.37 -11.26 1.39
N LEU A 204 6.98 -12.45 0.96
CA LEU A 204 5.59 -12.91 0.98
C LEU A 204 4.86 -12.65 2.31
N ASP A 205 3.76 -11.90 2.25
CA ASP A 205 2.82 -11.63 3.37
C ASP A 205 1.38 -11.99 2.99
N ILE A 206 1.11 -13.30 3.00
CA ILE A 206 -0.19 -13.94 2.73
C ILE A 206 -0.61 -14.74 3.98
N GLY A 207 -1.91 -14.98 4.17
CA GLY A 207 -2.43 -15.90 5.19
C GLY A 207 -3.48 -15.32 6.14
N ALA A 208 -3.70 -14.00 6.14
CA ALA A 208 -4.81 -13.39 6.87
C ALA A 208 -6.08 -13.38 6.00
N ASP A 209 -6.34 -12.25 5.36
CA ASP A 209 -7.46 -11.97 4.47
C ASP A 209 -7.23 -12.42 3.02
N LYS A 210 -5.96 -12.49 2.64
CA LYS A 210 -5.49 -12.89 1.32
C LYS A 210 -5.42 -14.41 1.25
N LYS A 211 -6.44 -15.06 0.67
CA LYS A 211 -6.43 -16.51 0.42
C LYS A 211 -5.92 -16.82 -0.98
N VAL A 212 -5.08 -17.83 -1.08
CA VAL A 212 -4.55 -18.35 -2.35
C VAL A 212 -4.74 -19.86 -2.33
N ASP A 213 -5.65 -20.36 -3.16
CA ASP A 213 -6.17 -21.73 -3.05
C ASP A 213 -5.08 -22.81 -3.15
N TYR A 214 -4.09 -22.62 -4.03
CA TYR A 214 -3.00 -23.59 -4.22
C TYR A 214 -1.97 -23.65 -3.07
N PHE A 215 -2.02 -22.72 -2.10
CA PHE A 215 -1.21 -22.85 -0.88
C PHE A 215 -1.74 -23.94 0.07
N ASN A 216 -2.97 -24.42 -0.13
CA ASN A 216 -3.64 -25.41 0.72
C ASN A 216 -3.55 -25.07 2.22
N LEU A 217 -3.73 -23.80 2.56
CA LEU A 217 -3.73 -23.37 3.97
C LEU A 217 -5.00 -23.83 4.66
N ASP A 218 -4.84 -24.38 5.86
CA ASP A 218 -5.97 -24.71 6.72
C ASP A 218 -6.77 -23.45 7.07
N THR A 219 -8.08 -23.62 7.28
CA THR A 219 -8.90 -22.51 7.78
C THR A 219 -8.62 -22.30 9.26
N GLU A 220 -8.18 -21.10 9.62
CA GLU A 220 -7.96 -20.69 10.99
C GLU A 220 -9.12 -19.84 11.52
N GLU A 221 -9.40 -19.94 12.83
CA GLU A 221 -10.40 -19.09 13.49
C GLU A 221 -9.98 -17.61 13.50
N ASN A 222 -8.67 -17.35 13.62
CA ASN A 222 -8.11 -16.00 13.67
C ASN A 222 -6.93 -15.87 12.68
N PRO A 223 -7.19 -15.76 11.36
CA PRO A 223 -6.14 -15.72 10.34
C PRO A 223 -5.12 -14.59 10.55
N ALA A 224 -5.58 -13.44 11.07
CA ALA A 224 -4.69 -12.34 11.41
C ALA A 224 -3.65 -12.70 12.49
N LEU A 225 -3.94 -13.63 13.40
CA LEU A 225 -3.02 -14.08 14.44
C LEU A 225 -2.28 -15.38 14.07
N GLY A 226 -2.61 -15.95 12.91
CA GLY A 226 -2.31 -17.33 12.54
C GLY A 226 -1.07 -17.54 11.66
N TYR A 227 -1.16 -18.55 10.81
CA TYR A 227 -0.09 -19.03 9.94
C TYR A 227 0.03 -18.16 8.68
N ARG A 228 0.65 -16.98 8.84
CA ARG A 228 0.85 -16.00 7.77
C ARG A 228 2.30 -15.55 7.59
N ALA A 229 2.56 -15.00 6.41
CA ALA A 229 3.77 -14.23 6.09
C ALA A 229 5.07 -14.98 6.36
N ILE A 230 5.97 -14.42 7.18
CA ILE A 230 7.26 -15.05 7.49
C ILE A 230 7.12 -16.43 8.14
N ARG A 231 6.00 -16.70 8.83
CA ARG A 231 5.75 -18.02 9.42
C ARG A 231 5.57 -19.08 8.34
N ILE A 232 4.88 -18.74 7.24
CA ILE A 232 4.80 -19.60 6.05
C ILE A 232 6.19 -19.80 5.47
N CYS A 233 6.94 -18.72 5.28
CA CYS A 233 8.28 -18.76 4.71
C CYS A 233 9.27 -19.62 5.51
N LEU A 234 9.20 -19.57 6.84
CA LEU A 234 10.07 -20.34 7.75
C LEU A 234 9.63 -21.80 7.92
N SER A 235 8.35 -22.12 7.69
CA SER A 235 7.83 -23.48 7.74
C SER A 235 7.87 -24.19 6.38
N GLN A 236 7.86 -23.42 5.27
CA GLN A 236 7.99 -23.91 3.90
C GLN A 236 9.17 -23.21 3.20
N PRO A 237 10.43 -23.59 3.52
CA PRO A 237 11.61 -22.87 3.05
C PRO A 237 11.76 -22.82 1.54
N GLU A 238 11.25 -23.79 0.79
CA GLU A 238 11.38 -23.82 -0.68
C GLU A 238 10.70 -22.62 -1.37
N ILE A 239 9.52 -22.22 -0.89
CA ILE A 239 8.81 -21.03 -1.38
C ILE A 239 9.65 -19.78 -1.07
N PHE A 240 10.21 -19.73 0.13
CA PHE A 240 11.01 -18.60 0.57
C PHE A 240 12.33 -18.49 -0.20
N LYS A 241 13.06 -19.60 -0.35
CA LYS A 241 14.29 -19.68 -1.13
C LYS A 241 14.06 -19.25 -2.58
N THR A 242 12.97 -19.70 -3.20
CA THR A 242 12.59 -19.29 -4.57
C THR A 242 12.49 -17.77 -4.68
N GLN A 243 11.82 -17.12 -3.72
CA GLN A 243 11.69 -15.66 -3.70
C GLN A 243 13.02 -14.96 -3.43
N LEU A 244 13.79 -15.41 -2.44
CA LEU A 244 15.09 -14.81 -2.10
C LEU A 244 16.08 -14.90 -3.27
N ARG A 245 16.14 -16.05 -3.95
CA ARG A 245 16.96 -16.25 -5.15
C ARG A 245 16.59 -15.25 -6.24
N ALA A 246 15.31 -15.09 -6.52
CA ALA A 246 14.81 -14.13 -7.49
C ALA A 246 15.19 -12.69 -7.15
N ILE A 247 15.07 -12.29 -5.88
CA ILE A 247 15.42 -10.93 -5.43
C ILE A 247 16.92 -10.67 -5.54
N LEU A 248 17.77 -11.57 -5.05
CA LEU A 248 19.23 -11.41 -5.10
C LEU A 248 19.75 -11.34 -6.54
N ARG A 249 19.18 -12.14 -7.44
CA ARG A 249 19.46 -12.07 -8.89
C ARG A 249 19.05 -10.72 -9.48
N ALA A 250 17.89 -10.19 -9.09
CA ALA A 250 17.41 -8.88 -9.54
C ALA A 250 18.25 -7.73 -8.99
N GLY A 251 18.87 -7.89 -7.81
CA GLY A 251 19.74 -6.88 -7.19
C GLY A 251 20.99 -6.53 -8.02
N VAL A 252 21.36 -7.35 -9.01
CA VAL A 252 22.43 -7.01 -9.97
C VAL A 252 22.04 -5.83 -10.88
N TYR A 253 20.74 -5.60 -11.06
CA TYR A 253 20.20 -4.63 -12.01
C TYR A 253 19.74 -3.31 -11.35
N GLY A 254 19.81 -3.20 -10.02
CA GLY A 254 19.43 -1.97 -9.33
C GLY A 254 19.60 -2.05 -7.81
N ASN A 255 19.28 -0.95 -7.12
CA ASN A 255 19.46 -0.79 -5.68
C ASN A 255 18.31 -1.44 -4.90
N ILE A 256 18.36 -2.76 -4.73
CA ILE A 256 17.33 -3.52 -4.02
C ILE A 256 17.69 -3.69 -2.54
N ALA A 257 16.68 -3.58 -1.69
CA ALA A 257 16.70 -4.03 -0.30
C ALA A 257 15.56 -5.04 -0.07
N ILE A 258 15.73 -5.91 0.91
CA ILE A 258 14.73 -6.92 1.30
C ILE A 258 14.17 -6.56 2.66
N MET A 259 12.87 -6.78 2.85
CA MET A 259 12.20 -6.58 4.12
C MET A 259 11.31 -7.77 4.48
N TYR A 260 11.44 -8.25 5.73
CA TYR A 260 10.69 -9.39 6.21
C TYR A 260 9.47 -8.98 7.06
N PRO A 261 8.24 -9.43 6.71
CA PRO A 261 7.01 -9.15 7.45
C PRO A 261 6.88 -9.97 8.74
N MET A 262 6.00 -9.55 9.64
CA MET A 262 5.47 -10.29 10.78
C MET A 262 6.52 -10.88 11.72
N ILE A 263 7.68 -10.21 11.81
CA ILE A 263 8.73 -10.57 12.76
C ILE A 263 8.25 -10.32 14.18
N THR A 264 8.57 -11.24 15.08
CA THR A 264 8.25 -11.14 16.51
C THR A 264 9.45 -11.45 17.40
N SER A 265 10.51 -12.05 16.85
CA SER A 265 11.68 -12.48 17.63
C SER A 265 13.00 -12.43 16.86
N VAL A 266 14.10 -12.28 17.60
CA VAL A 266 15.48 -12.35 17.07
C VAL A 266 15.78 -13.71 16.43
N ASN A 267 15.21 -14.79 16.96
CA ASN A 267 15.43 -16.14 16.45
C ASN A 267 14.87 -16.31 15.03
N GLU A 268 13.75 -15.67 14.70
CA GLU A 268 13.22 -15.65 13.33
C GLU A 268 14.22 -14.99 12.38
N VAL A 269 14.75 -13.81 12.75
CA VAL A 269 15.76 -13.09 11.95
C VAL A 269 17.02 -13.94 11.73
N ARG A 270 17.50 -14.64 12.77
CA ARG A 270 18.67 -15.53 12.64
C ARG A 270 18.40 -16.72 11.72
N ARG A 271 17.18 -17.30 11.76
CA ARG A 271 16.79 -18.36 10.81
C ARG A 271 16.74 -17.85 9.38
N ILE A 272 16.22 -16.64 9.18
CA ILE A 272 16.18 -15.99 7.86
C ILE A 272 17.59 -15.81 7.31
N LYS A 273 18.51 -15.24 8.10
CA LYS A 273 19.92 -15.08 7.72
C LYS A 273 20.59 -16.39 7.33
N LYS A 274 20.27 -17.48 8.03
CA LYS A 274 20.78 -18.81 7.67
C LYS A 274 20.27 -19.24 6.29
N ILE A 275 18.97 -19.11 6.03
CA ILE A 275 18.39 -19.45 4.72
C ILE A 275 18.96 -18.54 3.62
N MET A 276 19.14 -17.24 3.89
CA MET A 276 19.78 -16.30 2.98
C MET A 276 21.21 -16.73 2.62
N ALA A 277 22.00 -17.15 3.61
CA ALA A 277 23.36 -17.65 3.39
C ALA A 277 23.38 -18.94 2.55
N GLU A 278 22.45 -19.86 2.78
CA GLU A 278 22.27 -21.06 1.95
C GLU A 278 21.95 -20.68 0.50
N VAL A 279 21.00 -19.77 0.29
CA VAL A 279 20.62 -19.28 -1.04
C VAL A 279 21.81 -18.64 -1.78
N LYS A 280 22.59 -17.79 -1.10
CA LYS A 280 23.79 -17.16 -1.69
C LYS A 280 24.84 -18.22 -2.08
N ALA A 281 25.00 -19.26 -1.27
CA ALA A 281 25.91 -20.37 -1.58
C ALA A 281 25.43 -21.17 -2.80
N GLU A 282 24.14 -21.49 -2.89
CA GLU A 282 23.53 -22.20 -4.02
C GLU A 282 23.68 -21.40 -5.33
N LEU A 283 23.40 -20.09 -5.32
CA LEU A 283 23.58 -19.22 -6.49
C LEU A 283 25.04 -19.16 -6.93
N LYS A 284 25.97 -19.10 -5.97
CA LYS A 284 27.41 -19.10 -6.24
C LYS A 284 27.88 -20.41 -6.87
N GLU A 285 27.45 -21.55 -6.33
CA GLU A 285 27.77 -22.88 -6.87
C GLU A 285 27.25 -23.07 -8.30
N GLN A 286 26.07 -22.53 -8.59
CA GLN A 286 25.46 -22.55 -9.92
C GLN A 286 26.06 -21.53 -10.90
N GLY A 287 26.98 -20.66 -10.45
CA GLY A 287 27.57 -19.60 -11.28
C GLY A 287 26.58 -18.52 -11.69
N ILE A 288 25.48 -18.34 -10.94
CA ILE A 288 24.47 -17.32 -11.20
C ILE A 288 24.87 -16.03 -10.50
N ALA A 289 24.93 -14.92 -11.25
CA ALA A 289 25.23 -13.61 -10.68
C ALA A 289 24.14 -13.14 -9.72
N TYR A 290 24.55 -12.58 -8.58
CA TYR A 290 23.67 -11.99 -7.59
C TYR A 290 24.36 -10.81 -6.89
N ALA A 291 23.57 -9.93 -6.27
CA ALA A 291 24.07 -8.83 -5.46
C ALA A 291 23.84 -9.07 -3.97
N ASP A 292 24.72 -8.53 -3.13
CA ASP A 292 24.41 -8.32 -1.73
C ASP A 292 23.42 -7.16 -1.60
N VAL A 293 22.43 -7.32 -0.74
CA VAL A 293 21.31 -6.40 -0.54
C VAL A 293 21.20 -6.07 0.95
N LEU A 294 20.65 -4.90 1.26
CA LEU A 294 20.30 -4.58 2.64
C LEU A 294 19.11 -5.44 3.08
N GLU A 295 19.16 -5.92 4.32
CA GLU A 295 18.13 -6.76 4.94
C GLU A 295 17.50 -6.02 6.11
N GLY A 296 16.21 -5.70 6.00
CA GLY A 296 15.43 -5.06 7.04
C GLY A 296 14.25 -5.92 7.49
N ILE A 297 13.55 -5.46 8.52
CA ILE A 297 12.33 -6.10 9.02
C ILE A 297 11.21 -5.07 9.16
N MET A 298 9.98 -5.54 9.01
CA MET A 298 8.84 -4.74 9.44
C MET A 298 8.65 -4.83 10.95
N ILE A 299 8.58 -3.67 11.59
CA ILE A 299 8.16 -3.53 12.98
C ILE A 299 6.67 -3.26 12.97
N GLU A 300 5.88 -4.33 12.96
CA GLU A 300 4.43 -4.27 12.85
C GLU A 300 3.71 -5.12 13.92
N THR A 301 4.47 -5.67 14.87
CA THR A 301 3.94 -6.38 16.02
C THR A 301 4.42 -5.71 17.31
N PRO A 302 3.59 -5.66 18.37
CA PRO A 302 4.03 -5.16 19.67
C PRO A 302 5.25 -5.92 20.20
N ALA A 303 5.33 -7.23 19.92
CA ALA A 303 6.49 -8.04 20.28
C ALA A 303 7.78 -7.51 19.66
N ALA A 304 7.79 -7.22 18.35
CA ALA A 304 8.96 -6.65 17.67
C ALA A 304 9.35 -5.28 18.22
N VAL A 305 8.39 -4.43 18.59
CA VAL A 305 8.69 -3.14 19.24
C VAL A 305 9.41 -3.36 20.57
N MET A 306 8.92 -4.28 21.40
CA MET A 306 9.47 -4.52 22.74
C MET A 306 10.89 -5.08 22.73
N VAL A 307 11.30 -5.78 21.66
CA VAL A 307 12.66 -6.31 21.48
C VAL A 307 13.42 -5.63 20.34
N SER A 308 12.99 -4.42 19.96
CA SER A 308 13.55 -3.68 18.82
C SER A 308 15.04 -3.33 19.00
N ASP A 309 15.52 -3.16 20.23
CA ASP A 309 16.94 -2.92 20.54
C ASP A 309 17.82 -4.16 20.27
N GLU A 310 17.28 -5.36 20.43
CA GLU A 310 17.96 -6.60 20.07
C GLU A 310 17.87 -6.87 18.57
N LEU A 311 16.69 -6.65 17.98
CA LEU A 311 16.47 -6.81 16.54
C LEU A 311 17.35 -5.85 15.72
N ALA A 312 17.56 -4.62 16.18
CA ALA A 312 18.32 -3.60 15.45
C ALA A 312 19.80 -3.97 15.27
N LYS A 313 20.33 -4.86 16.11
CA LYS A 313 21.70 -5.39 15.99
C LYS A 313 21.83 -6.45 14.89
N GLU A 314 20.70 -6.93 14.38
CA GLU A 314 20.63 -8.05 13.45
C GLU A 314 20.19 -7.62 12.04
N VAL A 315 19.80 -6.38 11.81
CA VAL A 315 19.28 -5.93 10.51
C VAL A 315 19.89 -4.59 10.11
N ASP A 316 19.72 -4.21 8.85
CA ASP A 316 20.25 -2.94 8.32
C ASP A 316 19.27 -1.77 8.47
N PHE A 317 17.97 -2.07 8.66
CA PHE A 317 16.92 -1.06 8.82
C PHE A 317 15.62 -1.63 9.37
N PHE A 318 14.76 -0.74 9.84
CA PHE A 318 13.36 -1.01 10.16
C PHE A 318 12.40 -0.28 9.23
N SER A 319 11.23 -0.89 8.98
CA SER A 319 10.07 -0.16 8.48
C SER A 319 8.85 -0.47 9.32
N ILE A 320 8.14 0.56 9.79
CA ILE A 320 7.03 0.39 10.71
C ILE A 320 5.73 0.20 9.92
N GLY A 321 5.13 -0.98 10.04
CA GLY A 321 3.82 -1.31 9.48
C GLY A 321 2.72 -0.87 10.44
N THR A 322 2.35 0.41 10.42
CA THR A 322 1.41 0.99 11.40
C THR A 322 0.03 0.35 11.40
N ASN A 323 -0.39 -0.22 10.27
CA ASN A 323 -1.69 -0.85 10.13
C ASN A 323 -1.81 -2.08 11.02
N ASP A 324 -0.90 -3.05 10.84
CA ASP A 324 -0.85 -4.26 11.66
C ASP A 324 -0.42 -3.93 13.11
N LEU A 325 0.49 -2.95 13.30
CA LEU A 325 0.89 -2.50 14.64
C LEU A 325 -0.30 -1.97 15.44
N THR A 326 -1.15 -1.14 14.84
CA THR A 326 -2.35 -0.59 15.48
C THR A 326 -3.32 -1.73 15.81
N GLN A 327 -3.60 -2.59 14.83
CA GLN A 327 -4.49 -3.74 14.99
C GLN A 327 -4.08 -4.63 16.17
N TYR A 328 -2.80 -5.02 16.28
CA TYR A 328 -2.35 -5.89 17.36
C TYR A 328 -2.16 -5.16 18.70
N THR A 329 -1.84 -3.87 18.68
CA THR A 329 -1.69 -3.08 19.92
C THR A 329 -3.04 -2.82 20.57
N LEU A 330 -4.07 -2.53 19.77
CA LEU A 330 -5.42 -2.24 20.24
C LEU A 330 -6.31 -3.49 20.29
N ALA A 331 -5.84 -4.63 19.77
CA ALA A 331 -6.59 -5.87 19.62
C ALA A 331 -7.90 -5.68 18.81
N ILE A 332 -7.79 -4.96 17.69
CA ILE A 332 -8.92 -4.62 16.82
C ILE A 332 -8.67 -5.17 15.42
N ASP A 333 -9.61 -5.98 14.94
CA ASP A 333 -9.63 -6.40 13.55
C ASP A 333 -10.13 -5.25 12.65
N ARG A 334 -9.22 -4.63 11.90
CA ARG A 334 -9.53 -3.53 10.98
C ARG A 334 -10.39 -3.93 9.79
N GLN A 335 -10.66 -5.22 9.60
CA GLN A 335 -11.57 -5.70 8.56
C GLN A 335 -13.00 -5.82 9.03
N ASN A 336 -13.25 -5.63 10.33
CA ASN A 336 -14.57 -5.72 10.92
C ASN A 336 -15.16 -4.31 11.04
N PRO A 337 -16.14 -3.92 10.20
CA PRO A 337 -16.69 -2.55 10.19
C PRO A 337 -17.35 -2.17 11.52
N LYS A 338 -17.76 -3.14 12.34
CA LYS A 338 -18.32 -2.89 13.68
C LYS A 338 -17.30 -2.34 14.67
N LEU A 339 -16.01 -2.38 14.33
CA LEU A 339 -14.91 -1.93 15.17
C LEU A 339 -14.29 -0.62 14.69
N ASP A 340 -14.81 -0.01 13.62
CA ASP A 340 -14.24 1.21 13.02
C ASP A 340 -14.15 2.34 14.04
N ASP A 341 -15.17 2.51 14.90
CA ASP A 341 -15.19 3.51 15.98
C ASP A 341 -14.07 3.33 17.04
N PHE A 342 -13.49 2.14 17.14
CA PHE A 342 -12.44 1.82 18.10
C PHE A 342 -11.04 1.83 17.47
N TYR A 343 -10.95 1.74 16.14
CA TYR A 343 -9.68 1.72 15.44
C TYR A 343 -9.09 3.13 15.38
N ASP A 344 -8.12 3.40 16.25
CA ASP A 344 -7.45 4.70 16.35
C ASP A 344 -5.96 4.59 15.98
N PRO A 345 -5.57 4.94 14.74
CA PRO A 345 -4.16 5.03 14.34
C PRO A 345 -3.35 6.10 15.10
N HIS A 346 -4.02 7.11 15.67
CA HIS A 346 -3.38 8.19 16.44
C HIS A 346 -3.23 7.82 17.92
N HIS A 347 -3.57 6.59 18.30
CA HIS A 347 -3.57 6.17 19.69
C HIS A 347 -2.19 6.38 20.33
N PRO A 348 -2.11 6.98 21.54
CA PRO A 348 -0.83 7.31 22.17
C PRO A 348 0.12 6.14 22.37
N ALA A 349 -0.41 4.91 22.51
CA ALA A 349 0.42 3.70 22.59
C ALA A 349 1.15 3.44 21.27
N VAL A 350 0.49 3.61 20.11
CA VAL A 350 1.07 3.39 18.78
C VAL A 350 2.17 4.43 18.53
N LEU A 351 1.91 5.71 18.81
CA LEU A 351 2.91 6.78 18.66
C LEU A 351 4.14 6.57 19.56
N LYS A 352 3.94 6.10 20.81
CA LYS A 352 5.05 5.73 21.70
C LYS A 352 5.85 4.54 21.18
N MET A 353 5.18 3.54 20.60
CA MET A 353 5.84 2.37 20.00
C MET A 353 6.67 2.73 18.76
N ILE A 354 6.17 3.64 17.93
CA ILE A 354 6.91 4.23 16.80
C ILE A 354 8.17 4.91 17.32
N ARG A 355 8.05 5.82 18.28
CA ARG A 355 9.18 6.53 18.89
C ARG A 355 10.23 5.58 19.46
N MET A 356 9.80 4.59 20.24
CA MET A 356 10.70 3.59 20.84
C MET A 356 11.50 2.84 19.76
N THR A 357 10.83 2.48 18.66
CA THR A 357 11.44 1.74 17.55
C THR A 357 12.49 2.59 16.83
N VAL A 358 12.17 3.86 16.54
CA VAL A 358 13.10 4.81 15.92
C VAL A 358 14.32 5.05 16.82
N GLU A 359 14.11 5.31 18.11
CA GLU A 359 15.21 5.51 19.05
C GLU A 359 16.12 4.28 19.15
N ASN A 360 15.56 3.07 19.15
CA ASN A 360 16.33 1.84 19.23
C ASN A 360 17.09 1.53 17.93
N ALA A 361 16.51 1.85 16.76
CA ALA A 361 17.21 1.79 15.48
C ALA A 361 18.45 2.70 15.48
N HIS A 362 18.27 3.98 15.86
CA HIS A 362 19.35 4.95 15.89
C HIS A 362 20.45 4.59 16.90
N LYS A 363 20.09 4.05 18.07
CA LYS A 363 21.07 3.53 19.06
C LYS A 363 21.95 2.42 18.48
N ALA A 364 21.44 1.61 17.56
CA ALA A 364 22.20 0.58 16.87
C ALA A 364 22.91 1.07 15.60
N GLY A 365 22.70 2.33 15.20
CA GLY A 365 23.30 2.93 13.99
C GLY A 365 22.58 2.57 12.69
N ILE A 366 21.33 2.10 12.77
CA ILE A 366 20.48 1.81 11.61
C ILE A 366 19.36 2.84 11.50
N TRP A 367 18.73 2.91 10.33
CA TRP A 367 17.63 3.85 10.07
C TRP A 367 16.26 3.17 10.24
N ALA A 368 15.22 3.96 10.51
CA ALA A 368 13.85 3.51 10.68
C ALA A 368 12.87 4.32 9.82
N GLY A 369 12.06 3.60 9.04
CA GLY A 369 11.01 4.16 8.18
C GLY A 369 9.59 3.82 8.62
N ILE A 370 8.61 4.39 7.93
CA ILE A 370 7.18 4.07 8.07
C ILE A 370 6.59 3.79 6.70
N CYS A 371 6.08 2.57 6.49
CA CYS A 371 5.37 2.20 5.26
C CYS A 371 3.85 1.99 5.45
N GLY A 372 3.37 2.05 6.68
CA GLY A 372 1.94 2.01 7.00
C GLY A 372 1.22 3.31 6.63
N GLU A 373 -0.12 3.26 6.59
CA GLU A 373 -0.94 4.38 6.11
C GLU A 373 -0.78 5.65 6.94
N LEU A 374 -0.43 5.51 8.22
CA LEU A 374 -0.17 6.63 9.10
C LEU A 374 1.01 7.49 8.61
N GLY A 375 1.98 6.92 7.88
CA GLY A 375 3.07 7.68 7.26
C GLY A 375 2.60 8.67 6.18
N ALA A 376 1.39 8.49 5.64
CA ALA A 376 0.77 9.41 4.69
C ALA A 376 -0.10 10.49 5.36
N ASP A 377 -0.22 10.44 6.70
CA ASP A 377 -0.98 11.42 7.47
C ASP A 377 -0.19 12.73 7.59
N THR A 378 -0.74 13.76 6.97
CA THR A 378 -0.16 15.11 6.95
C THR A 378 -0.20 15.80 8.31
N THR A 379 -1.08 15.37 9.23
CA THR A 379 -1.18 15.95 10.57
C THR A 379 -0.05 15.47 11.50
N LEU A 380 0.49 14.27 11.26
CA LEU A 380 1.56 13.67 12.05
C LEU A 380 2.95 13.80 11.41
N THR A 381 3.03 14.25 10.15
CA THR A 381 4.30 14.32 9.41
C THR A 381 5.37 15.11 10.18
N GLU A 382 5.04 16.28 10.72
CA GLU A 382 6.00 17.06 11.52
C GLU A 382 6.41 16.30 12.79
N GLU A 383 5.47 15.59 13.44
CA GLU A 383 5.77 14.81 14.63
C GLU A 383 6.74 13.66 14.31
N PHE A 384 6.55 12.94 13.20
CA PHE A 384 7.44 11.88 12.76
C PHE A 384 8.86 12.38 12.45
N ILE A 385 8.99 13.53 11.79
CA ILE A 385 10.30 14.14 11.56
C ILE A 385 10.96 14.48 12.91
N ARG A 386 10.20 15.02 13.88
CA ARG A 386 10.71 15.30 15.24
C ARG A 386 11.05 14.04 16.03
N MET A 387 10.38 12.92 15.77
CA MET A 387 10.75 11.61 16.34
C MET A 387 12.06 11.08 15.76
N GLY A 388 12.52 11.61 14.62
CA GLY A 388 13.69 11.12 13.91
C GLY A 388 13.38 10.03 12.88
N VAL A 389 12.15 9.91 12.41
CA VAL A 389 11.84 8.97 11.32
C VAL A 389 12.67 9.34 10.09
N ASP A 390 13.42 8.38 9.57
CA ASP A 390 14.36 8.60 8.46
C ASP A 390 13.69 8.46 7.08
N GLU A 391 12.61 7.68 7.01
CA GLU A 391 11.96 7.27 5.78
C GLU A 391 10.43 7.27 5.91
N LEU A 392 9.73 7.84 4.93
CA LEU A 392 8.27 7.79 4.82
C LEU A 392 7.91 7.20 3.46
N SER A 393 7.30 6.01 3.46
CA SER A 393 6.80 5.35 2.26
C SER A 393 5.29 5.44 2.20
N VAL A 394 4.78 6.18 1.21
CA VAL A 394 3.36 6.55 1.11
C VAL A 394 2.77 6.15 -0.24
N SER A 395 1.45 6.24 -0.41
CA SER A 395 0.89 6.08 -1.75
C SER A 395 1.44 7.16 -2.70
N PRO A 396 1.64 6.88 -4.01
CA PRO A 396 2.31 7.82 -4.91
C PRO A 396 1.69 9.23 -4.91
N GLY A 397 0.36 9.35 -4.84
CA GLY A 397 -0.33 10.64 -4.79
C GLY A 397 -0.09 11.47 -3.51
N ARG A 398 0.48 10.87 -2.46
CA ARG A 398 0.78 11.53 -1.18
C ARG A 398 2.22 12.01 -1.05
N VAL A 399 3.10 11.66 -2.00
CA VAL A 399 4.50 12.09 -2.02
C VAL A 399 4.62 13.61 -2.01
N LEU A 400 4.04 14.33 -2.99
CA LEU A 400 4.17 15.78 -3.05
C LEU A 400 3.54 16.52 -1.86
N PRO A 401 2.34 16.16 -1.35
CA PRO A 401 1.82 16.70 -0.10
C PRO A 401 2.77 16.58 1.09
N ILE A 402 3.37 15.39 1.29
CA ILE A 402 4.31 15.15 2.40
C ILE A 402 5.61 15.93 2.19
N ARG A 403 6.13 15.97 0.95
CA ARG A 403 7.31 16.78 0.59
C ARG A 403 7.12 18.25 0.95
N LYS A 404 5.94 18.82 0.70
CA LYS A 404 5.63 20.20 1.08
C LYS A 404 5.85 20.42 2.58
N ILE A 405 5.33 19.52 3.41
CA ILE A 405 5.43 19.61 4.87
C ILE A 405 6.88 19.43 5.33
N ILE A 406 7.60 18.44 4.79
CA ILE A 406 9.03 18.24 5.10
C ILE A 406 9.79 19.54 4.87
N ARG A 407 9.60 20.17 3.70
CA ARG A 407 10.30 21.40 3.30
C ARG A 407 9.88 22.65 4.06
N GLU A 408 8.72 22.62 4.72
CA GLU A 408 8.20 23.71 5.56
C GLU A 408 8.51 23.49 7.05
N THR A 409 8.99 22.30 7.43
CA THR A 409 9.28 21.91 8.82
C THR A 409 10.65 22.44 9.27
N SER A 410 10.72 22.93 10.51
CA SER A 410 11.96 23.27 11.21
C SER A 410 11.97 22.66 12.60
N LEU A 411 13.04 21.93 12.93
CA LEU A 411 13.18 21.20 14.20
C LEU A 411 13.79 22.06 15.30
N LYS A 412 14.38 23.22 14.97
CA LYS A 412 15.02 24.16 15.91
C LYS A 412 14.03 25.00 16.76
N LYS A 413 12.80 24.54 16.99
CA LYS A 413 11.81 25.22 17.84
C LYS A 413 11.71 24.61 19.22
#